data_AF-A0A1V1NXA3-F1
#
_entry.id   AF-A0A1V1NXA3-F1
#
_cell.length_a   1.000
_cell.length_b   1.000
_cell.length_c   1.000
_cell.angle_alpha   90.00
_cell.angle_beta   90.00
_cell.angle_gamma   90.00
#
_symmetry.space_group_name_H-M   'P 1'
#
loop_
_entity.id
_entity.type
_entity.pdbx_description
1 polymer ?
#
loop_
_entity_poly.entity_id
_entity_poly.type
_entity_poly.pdbx_seq_one_letter_code
_entity_poly.pdbx_strand_id
1 'polypeptide(L)'
;TILLMSILITSFIIYNTLHIMIIERKRQIGTLMALGISKGTIYKIFIIISQFEAIAGFLIGSFVGVISGYYFGNYLNVQLREYLPIQDAGIVIHGWSMFVFFLFVSLICLITALLSAGKAASLDPVQCLQSE
;
A
#
# COMPACT_ATOMS: atom_id res chain seq x y z
N THR A 1 17.34 -7.07 -17.70
CA THR A 1 17.67 -7.92 -16.54
C THR A 1 17.28 -7.27 -15.22
N ILE A 2 17.64 -6.00 -14.98
CA ILE A 2 17.32 -5.29 -13.72
C ILE A 2 15.81 -5.23 -13.43
N LEU A 3 14.97 -4.93 -14.44
CA LEU A 3 13.50 -4.95 -14.28
C LEU A 3 12.94 -6.32 -13.86
N LEU A 4 13.53 -7.39 -14.36
CA LEU A 4 13.07 -8.75 -14.07
C LEU A 4 13.43 -9.13 -12.62
N MET A 5 14.64 -8.77 -12.19
CA MET A 5 15.07 -8.95 -10.80
C MET A 5 14.24 -8.09 -9.83
N SER A 6 13.95 -6.83 -10.17
CA SER A 6 13.17 -5.95 -9.30
C SER A 6 11.73 -6.45 -9.10
N ILE A 7 11.09 -6.94 -10.17
CA ILE A 7 9.74 -7.53 -10.08
C ILE A 7 9.75 -8.77 -9.19
N LEU A 8 10.73 -9.66 -9.35
CA LEU A 8 10.84 -10.88 -8.54
C LEU A 8 11.04 -10.54 -7.05
N ILE A 9 11.99 -9.66 -6.74
CA ILE A 9 12.29 -9.27 -5.36
C ILE A 9 11.07 -8.59 -4.73
N THR A 10 10.44 -7.66 -5.46
CA THR A 10 9.27 -6.93 -4.96
C THR A 10 8.09 -7.85 -4.71
N SER A 11 7.82 -8.80 -5.63
CA SER A 11 6.77 -9.79 -5.47
C SER A 11 6.99 -10.66 -4.23
N PHE A 12 8.23 -11.09 -3.98
CA PHE A 12 8.56 -11.88 -2.80
C PHE A 12 8.39 -11.09 -1.49
N ILE A 13 8.81 -9.81 -1.47
CA ILE A 13 8.63 -8.92 -0.32
C ILE A 13 7.13 -8.73 -0.01
N ILE A 14 6.33 -8.48 -1.05
CA ILE A 14 4.88 -8.33 -0.91
C ILE A 14 4.26 -9.62 -0.36
N TYR A 15 4.63 -10.78 -0.92
CA TYR A 15 4.13 -12.08 -0.47
C TYR A 15 4.43 -12.33 1.01
N ASN A 16 5.69 -12.13 1.43
CA ASN A 16 6.11 -12.36 2.81
C ASN A 16 5.37 -11.44 3.79
N THR A 17 5.26 -10.16 3.44
CA THR A 17 4.53 -9.18 4.26
C THR A 17 3.06 -9.53 4.39
N LEU A 18 2.40 -9.90 3.28
CA LEU A 18 1.01 -10.32 3.29
C LEU A 18 0.79 -11.59 4.13
N HIS A 19 1.72 -12.54 4.05
CA HIS A 19 1.66 -13.77 4.83
C HIS A 19 1.69 -13.50 6.34
N ILE A 20 2.65 -12.67 6.79
CA ILE A 20 2.77 -12.26 8.20
C ILE A 20 1.51 -11.50 8.64
N MET A 21 1.07 -10.51 7.85
CA MET A 21 -0.11 -9.70 8.14
C MET A 21 -1.36 -10.56 8.34
N ILE A 22 -1.57 -11.58 7.50
CA ILE A 22 -2.73 -12.47 7.62
C ILE A 22 -2.72 -13.22 8.94
N ILE A 23 -1.56 -13.71 9.40
CA ILE A 23 -1.44 -14.45 10.66
C ILE A 23 -1.75 -13.54 11.85
N GLU A 24 -1.13 -12.37 11.92
CA GLU A 24 -1.31 -11.44 13.04
C GLU A 24 -2.75 -10.93 13.15
N ARG A 25 -3.36 -10.58 12.02
CA ARG A 25 -4.70 -10.00 11.98
C ARG A 25 -5.78 -11.00 12.37
N LYS A 26 -5.61 -12.29 12.05
CA LYS A 26 -6.49 -13.37 12.54
C LYS A 26 -6.49 -13.44 14.07
N ARG A 27 -5.30 -13.37 14.70
CA ARG A 27 -5.16 -13.39 16.16
C ARG A 27 -5.84 -12.18 16.80
N GLN A 28 -5.60 -10.98 16.27
CA GLN A 28 -6.22 -9.74 16.77
C GLN A 28 -7.75 -9.79 16.70
N ILE A 29 -8.31 -10.27 15.59
CA ILE A 29 -9.77 -10.38 15.42
C ILE A 29 -10.37 -11.42 16.37
N GLY A 30 -9.69 -12.56 16.58
CA GLY A 30 -10.09 -13.55 17.58
C GLY A 30 -10.16 -12.95 18.99
N THR A 31 -9.17 -12.14 19.37
CA THR A 31 -9.17 -11.43 20.67
C THR A 31 -10.30 -10.40 20.77
N LEU A 32 -10.56 -9.62 19.71
CA LEU A 32 -11.66 -8.64 19.69
C LEU A 32 -13.04 -9.32 19.79
N MET A 33 -13.23 -10.47 19.14
CA MET A 33 -14.46 -11.26 19.26
C MET A 33 -14.63 -11.87 20.65
N ALA A 34 -13.54 -12.31 21.29
CA ALA A 34 -13.57 -12.80 22.68
C ALA A 34 -13.98 -11.72 23.69
N LEU A 35 -13.72 -10.44 23.38
CA LEU A 35 -14.18 -9.28 24.14
C LEU A 35 -15.64 -8.88 23.83
N GLY A 36 -16.36 -9.64 23.01
CA GLY A 36 -17.77 -9.40 22.69
C GLY A 36 -18.02 -8.35 21.60
N ILE A 37 -16.99 -7.95 20.84
CA ILE A 37 -17.14 -6.94 19.80
C ILE A 37 -17.91 -7.52 18.61
N SER A 38 -18.95 -6.80 18.17
CA SER A 38 -19.76 -7.20 17.02
C SER A 38 -18.96 -7.19 15.70
N LYS A 39 -19.27 -8.11 14.79
CA LYS A 39 -18.63 -8.19 13.46
C LYS A 39 -18.72 -6.85 12.70
N GLY A 40 -19.83 -6.13 12.79
CA GLY A 40 -20.01 -4.82 12.14
C GLY A 40 -19.07 -3.74 12.67
N THR A 41 -18.78 -3.74 13.98
CA THR A 41 -17.81 -2.82 14.58
C THR A 41 -16.39 -3.12 14.10
N ILE A 42 -16.02 -4.40 13.98
CA ILE A 42 -14.72 -4.83 13.45
C ILE A 42 -14.53 -4.32 12.01
N TYR A 43 -15.55 -4.45 11.16
CA TYR A 43 -15.51 -3.90 9.80
C TYR A 43 -15.25 -2.38 9.77
N LYS A 44 -15.95 -1.60 10.61
CA LYS A 44 -15.77 -0.15 10.68
C LYS A 44 -14.35 0.24 11.11
N ILE A 45 -13.82 -0.44 12.12
CA ILE A 45 -12.44 -0.20 12.61
C ILE A 45 -11.45 -0.43 11.47
N PHE A 46 -11.59 -1.53 10.73
CA PHE A 46 -10.67 -1.84 9.63
C PHE A 46 -10.76 -0.85 8.47
N ILE A 47 -11.95 -0.37 8.11
CA ILE A 47 -12.09 0.66 7.08
C ILE A 47 -11.33 1.93 7.50
N ILE A 48 -11.52 2.37 8.74
CA ILE A 48 -10.86 3.59 9.25
C ILE A 48 -9.33 3.45 9.24
N ILE A 49 -8.80 2.32 9.74
CA ILE A 49 -7.37 2.05 9.76
C ILE A 49 -6.79 2.02 8.34
N SER A 50 -7.47 1.33 7.42
CA SER A 50 -6.97 1.18 6.05
C SER A 50 -6.98 2.51 5.30
N GLN A 51 -7.96 3.38 5.54
CA GLN A 51 -7.95 4.73 5.00
C GLN A 51 -6.75 5.55 5.53
N PHE A 52 -6.41 5.39 6.81
CA PHE A 52 -5.26 6.06 7.40
C PHE A 52 -3.95 5.58 6.76
N GLU A 53 -3.78 4.26 6.58
CA GLU A 53 -2.63 3.67 5.90
C GLU A 53 -2.53 4.12 4.43
N ALA A 54 -3.66 4.20 3.71
CA ALA A 54 -3.69 4.68 2.34
C ALA A 54 -3.20 6.14 2.22
N ILE A 55 -3.69 7.01 3.10
CA ILE A 55 -3.29 8.43 3.13
C ILE A 55 -1.82 8.57 3.52
N ALA A 56 -1.38 7.88 4.57
CA ALA A 56 0.01 7.91 5.00
C ALA A 56 0.97 7.37 3.92
N GLY A 57 0.62 6.24 3.33
CA GLY A 57 1.39 5.62 2.24
C GLY A 57 1.45 6.51 1.00
N PHE A 58 0.34 7.15 0.62
CA PHE A 58 0.33 8.12 -0.47
C PHE A 58 1.21 9.32 -0.17
N LEU A 59 1.11 9.92 1.03
CA LEU A 59 1.91 11.08 1.39
C LEU A 59 3.41 10.76 1.34
N ILE A 60 3.82 9.65 1.94
CA ILE A 60 5.23 9.24 1.97
C ILE A 60 5.69 8.89 0.55
N GLY A 61 4.93 8.08 -0.19
CA GLY A 61 5.29 7.65 -1.53
C GLY A 61 5.35 8.81 -2.54
N SER A 62 4.38 9.72 -2.47
CA SER A 62 4.34 10.93 -3.30
C SER A 62 5.50 11.85 -2.97
N PHE A 63 5.78 12.09 -1.69
CA PHE A 63 6.89 12.93 -1.26
C PHE A 63 8.24 12.37 -1.74
N VAL A 64 8.50 11.09 -1.50
CA VAL A 64 9.73 10.42 -1.95
C VAL A 64 9.80 10.38 -3.49
N GLY A 65 8.70 10.10 -4.17
CA GLY A 65 8.64 10.03 -5.63
C GLY A 65 8.90 11.37 -6.31
N VAL A 66 8.32 12.46 -5.79
CA VAL A 66 8.53 13.83 -6.30
C VAL A 66 9.96 14.27 -6.08
N ILE A 67 10.49 14.08 -4.87
CA ILE A 67 11.87 14.46 -4.55
C ILE A 67 12.84 13.68 -5.40
N SER A 68 12.76 12.35 -5.38
CA SER A 68 13.65 11.50 -6.17
C SER A 68 13.53 11.81 -7.65
N GLY A 69 12.32 11.94 -8.19
CA GLY A 69 12.08 12.32 -9.58
C GLY A 69 12.72 13.65 -9.95
N TYR A 70 12.52 14.69 -9.13
CA TYR A 70 13.11 16.02 -9.35
C TYR A 70 14.63 15.99 -9.34
N TYR A 71 15.25 15.36 -8.34
CA TYR A 71 16.72 15.26 -8.26
C TYR A 71 17.30 14.43 -9.41
N PHE A 72 16.73 13.27 -9.70
CA PHE A 72 17.22 12.39 -10.76
C PHE A 72 17.05 13.01 -12.14
N GLY A 73 15.90 13.65 -12.39
CA GLY A 73 15.64 14.32 -13.66
C GLY A 73 16.54 15.53 -13.89
N ASN A 74 16.78 16.37 -12.87
CA ASN A 74 17.74 17.46 -13.01
C ASN A 74 19.17 16.95 -13.23
N TYR A 75 19.57 15.90 -12.50
CA TYR A 75 20.88 15.28 -12.66
C TYR A 75 21.10 14.74 -14.08
N LEU A 76 20.10 14.05 -14.64
CA LEU A 76 20.14 13.60 -16.04
C LEU A 76 20.15 14.78 -17.02
N ASN A 77 19.29 15.78 -16.84
CA ASN A 77 19.23 16.93 -17.75
C ASN A 77 20.58 17.67 -17.84
N VAL A 78 21.29 17.86 -16.71
CA VAL A 78 22.62 18.49 -16.70
C VAL A 78 23.64 17.69 -17.52
N GLN A 79 23.65 16.36 -17.40
CA GLN A 79 24.59 15.51 -18.14
C GLN A 79 24.25 15.42 -19.63
N LEU A 80 22.96 15.30 -19.97
CA LEU A 80 22.53 15.18 -21.36
C LEU A 80 22.66 16.49 -22.14
N ARG A 81 22.65 17.65 -21.47
CA ARG A 81 22.84 18.97 -22.08
C ARG A 81 24.19 19.12 -22.79
N GLU A 82 25.20 18.34 -22.40
CA GLU A 82 26.51 18.32 -23.03
C GLU A 82 26.51 17.60 -24.40
N TYR A 83 25.55 16.69 -24.64
CA TYR A 83 25.50 15.85 -25.84
C TYR A 83 24.33 16.17 -26.78
N LEU A 84 23.23 16.71 -26.24
CA LEU A 84 22.05 17.09 -26.99
C LEU A 84 21.55 18.45 -26.46
N PRO A 85 21.36 19.48 -27.31
CA PRO A 85 20.72 20.73 -26.92
C PRO A 85 19.21 20.49 -26.76
N ILE A 86 18.83 19.66 -25.79
CA ILE A 86 17.44 19.40 -25.45
C ILE A 86 16.97 20.59 -24.62
N GLN A 87 15.93 21.27 -25.10
CA GLN A 87 15.19 22.27 -24.35
C GLN A 87 14.65 21.62 -23.08
N ASP A 88 14.85 22.24 -21.92
CA ASP A 88 14.57 21.71 -20.58
C ASP A 88 13.36 20.77 -20.58
N ALA A 89 13.62 19.46 -20.40
CA ALA A 89 12.57 18.50 -20.08
C ALA A 89 12.16 18.75 -18.62
N GLY A 90 11.52 19.90 -18.38
CA GLY A 90 11.01 20.29 -17.09
C GLY A 90 10.11 19.18 -16.60
N ILE A 91 10.38 18.65 -15.41
CA ILE A 91 9.52 17.66 -14.79
C ILE A 91 8.23 18.38 -14.40
N VAL A 92 7.24 18.35 -15.30
CA VAL A 92 5.93 18.93 -15.05
C VAL A 92 5.10 17.92 -14.27
N ILE A 93 5.07 18.11 -12.95
CA ILE A 93 4.18 17.36 -12.07
C ILE A 93 2.77 17.88 -12.29
N HIS A 94 1.95 17.10 -12.99
CA HIS A 94 0.55 17.44 -13.19
C HIS A 94 -0.25 17.05 -11.94
N GLY A 95 -0.90 18.02 -11.29
CA GLY A 95 -1.72 17.78 -10.09
C GLY A 95 -2.85 16.77 -10.34
N TRP A 96 -3.36 16.69 -11.57
CA TRP A 96 -4.32 15.66 -11.98
C TRP A 96 -3.75 14.23 -11.84
N SER A 97 -2.50 14.01 -12.23
CA SER A 97 -1.84 12.71 -12.10
C SER A 97 -1.69 12.30 -10.64
N MET A 98 -1.38 13.24 -9.74
CA MET A 98 -1.35 12.97 -8.30
C MET A 98 -2.72 12.58 -7.76
N PHE A 99 -3.78 13.27 -8.19
CA PHE A 99 -5.15 12.95 -7.76
C PHE A 99 -5.58 11.55 -8.21
N VAL A 100 -5.31 11.19 -9.47
CA VAL A 100 -5.59 9.84 -9.99
C VAL A 100 -4.79 8.79 -9.24
N PHE A 101 -3.52 9.04 -8.94
CA PHE A 101 -2.67 8.12 -8.18
C PHE A 101 -3.17 7.93 -6.74
N PHE A 102 -3.57 9.01 -6.07
CA PHE A 102 -4.19 8.93 -4.74
C PHE A 102 -5.46 8.06 -4.77
N LEU A 103 -6.33 8.30 -5.75
CA LEU A 103 -7.59 7.57 -5.89
C LEU A 103 -7.31 6.08 -6.15
N PHE A 104 -6.30 5.77 -6.97
CA PHE A 104 -5.87 4.40 -7.24
C PHE A 104 -5.32 3.69 -5.99
N VAL A 105 -4.44 4.32 -5.23
CA VAL A 105 -3.90 3.78 -3.97
C VAL A 105 -5.01 3.56 -2.94
N SER A 106 -5.90 4.54 -2.79
CA SER A 106 -7.07 4.45 -1.91
C SER A 106 -7.97 3.27 -2.28
N LEU A 107 -8.25 3.08 -3.57
CA LEU A 107 -9.02 1.93 -4.07
C LEU A 107 -8.34 0.59 -3.77
N ILE A 108 -7.04 0.47 -4.03
CA ILE A 108 -6.29 -0.76 -3.74
C ILE A 108 -6.32 -1.07 -2.23
N CYS A 109 -6.12 -0.06 -1.39
CA CYS A 109 -6.13 -0.23 0.05
C CYS A 109 -7.52 -0.64 0.55
N LEU A 110 -8.59 -0.02 0.02
CA LEU A 110 -9.97 -0.42 0.30
C LEU A 110 -10.25 -1.87 -0.11
N ILE A 111 -9.84 -2.27 -1.32
CA ILE A 111 -10.03 -3.65 -1.79
C ILE A 111 -9.28 -4.62 -0.88
N THR A 112 -8.03 -4.30 -0.52
CA THR A 112 -7.21 -5.14 0.36
C THR A 112 -7.81 -5.25 1.76
N ALA A 113 -8.33 -4.14 2.29
CA ALA A 113 -9.02 -4.07 3.56
C ALA A 113 -10.28 -4.92 3.57
N LEU A 114 -11.10 -4.82 2.53
CA LEU A 114 -12.33 -5.59 2.36
C LEU A 114 -12.04 -7.08 2.19
N LEU A 115 -11.03 -7.45 1.40
CA LEU A 115 -10.62 -8.84 1.22
C LEU A 115 -10.10 -9.44 2.52
N SER A 116 -9.32 -8.68 3.29
CA SER A 116 -8.76 -9.14 4.56
C SER A 116 -9.84 -9.21 5.66
N ALA A 117 -10.74 -8.22 5.76
CA ALA A 117 -11.87 -8.25 6.70
C ALA A 117 -12.87 -9.35 6.35
N GLY A 118 -13.16 -9.55 5.06
CA GLY A 118 -14.04 -10.61 4.54
C GLY A 118 -13.51 -12.00 4.85
N LYS A 119 -12.23 -12.28 4.53
CA LYS A 119 -11.59 -13.56 4.84
C LYS A 119 -11.45 -13.82 6.34
N ALA A 120 -11.39 -12.77 7.17
CA ALA A 120 -11.34 -12.93 8.61
C ALA A 120 -12.72 -13.11 9.25
N ALA A 121 -13.76 -12.49 8.70
CA ALA A 121 -15.14 -12.64 9.16
C ALA A 121 -15.76 -14.00 8.80
N SER A 122 -15.22 -14.66 7.77
CA SER A 122 -15.55 -16.04 7.37
C SER A 122 -14.81 -17.11 8.17
N LEU A 123 -13.86 -16.74 9.05
CA LEU A 123 -13.30 -17.68 10.01
C LEU A 123 -14.33 -17.90 11.10
N ASP A 124 -14.77 -19.15 11.26
CA ASP A 124 -15.71 -19.51 12.30
C ASP A 124 -15.07 -19.22 13.67
N PRO A 125 -15.68 -18.38 14.53
CA PRO A 125 -15.16 -18.06 15.85
C PRO A 125 -14.91 -19.30 16.70
N VAL A 126 -15.62 -20.40 16.39
CA VAL A 126 -15.54 -21.70 17.06
C VAL A 126 -14.22 -22.43 16.77
N GLN A 127 -13.63 -22.29 15.58
CA GLN A 127 -12.33 -22.94 15.28
C GLN A 127 -11.16 -22.30 16.04
N CYS A 128 -11.26 -21.01 16.40
CA CYS A 128 -10.24 -20.33 17.20
C CYS A 128 -10.23 -20.75 18.68
N LEU A 129 -11.31 -21.37 19.18
CA LEU A 129 -11.41 -21.90 20.54
C LEU A 129 -11.14 -23.42 20.62
N GLN A 130 -11.12 -24.12 19.49
CA GLN A 130 -10.83 -25.55 19.41
C GLN A 130 -9.34 -25.87 19.20
N SER A 131 -8.49 -24.87 19.03
CA SER A 131 -7.03 -25.01 19.03
C SER A 131 -6.40 -24.83 20.41
N GLU A 132 -7.19 -25.01 21.47
CA GLU A 132 -6.75 -25.10 22.87
C GLU A 132 -7.00 -26.52 23.41
#